data_AF-A0A1M4UTJ6-F1
#
_entry.id   AF-A0A1M4UTJ6-F1
#
_cell.length_a   1.000
_cell.length_b   1.000
_cell.length_c   1.000
_cell.angle_alpha   90.00
_cell.angle_beta   90.00
_cell.angle_gamma   90.00
#
_symmetry.space_group_name_H-M   'P 1'
#
loop_
_entity.id
_entity.type
_entity.pdbx_description
1 polymer ?
#
loop_
_entity_poly.entity_id
_entity_poly.type
_entity_poly.pdbx_seq_one_letter_code
_entity_poly.pdbx_strand_id
1 'polypeptide(L)'
;MNKIIIKSAFTFVFFCIFSCKAQQEFPLKTDYTQIPNNSYLKDINNELDTYVGNYTANFQDKKITLFIAKQNHMFFDRGKYKYYKDVLSVRYIIKNSLGITLQDTQNDTFQSNQIKNTIYSRWVESDDNKILLYYGGTNCRVGWGDIYLKKINSTKISWEYRPNDIILDSNKCPEGIDINIYLPETKDLIFTKQ
;
A
#
# COMPACT_ATOMS: atom_id res chain seq x y z
N MET A 1 -69.99 32.87 -24.70
CA MET A 1 -68.88 31.89 -24.87
C MET A 1 -67.56 32.63 -24.78
N ASN A 2 -66.93 32.69 -23.60
CA ASN A 2 -65.58 33.24 -23.46
C ASN A 2 -64.60 32.09 -23.19
N LYS A 3 -63.64 31.93 -24.10
CA LYS A 3 -62.60 30.90 -24.06
C LYS A 3 -61.63 31.19 -22.91
N ILE A 4 -61.48 30.23 -22.01
CA ILE A 4 -60.39 30.21 -21.04
C ILE A 4 -59.13 29.79 -21.79
N ILE A 5 -58.18 30.70 -21.95
CA ILE A 5 -56.85 30.41 -22.51
C ILE A 5 -55.95 30.04 -21.32
N ILE A 6 -55.80 28.74 -21.08
CA ILE A 6 -54.80 28.23 -20.13
C ILE A 6 -53.43 28.39 -20.79
N LYS A 7 -52.70 29.43 -20.41
CA LYS A 7 -51.27 29.54 -20.73
C LYS A 7 -50.50 28.59 -19.81
N SER A 8 -50.33 27.35 -20.23
CA SER A 8 -49.41 26.41 -19.58
C SER A 8 -47.99 26.96 -19.74
N ALA A 9 -47.46 27.58 -18.69
CA ALA A 9 -46.05 27.89 -18.58
C ALA A 9 -45.29 26.56 -18.42
N PHE A 10 -44.71 26.09 -19.52
CA PHE A 10 -43.88 24.89 -19.54
C PHE A 10 -42.52 25.24 -18.90
N THR A 11 -42.38 25.01 -17.60
CA THR A 11 -41.11 25.18 -16.89
C THR A 11 -40.15 24.08 -17.34
N PHE A 12 -39.30 24.37 -18.31
CA PHE A 12 -38.23 23.48 -18.75
C PHE A 12 -37.13 23.49 -17.67
N VAL A 13 -37.21 22.56 -16.71
CA VAL A 13 -36.13 22.31 -15.76
C VAL A 13 -34.98 21.66 -16.55
N PHE A 14 -34.02 22.50 -16.94
CA PHE A 14 -32.77 22.06 -17.53
C PHE A 14 -31.99 21.30 -16.44
N PHE A 15 -32.15 19.97 -16.39
CA PHE A 15 -31.25 19.11 -15.65
C PHE A 15 -29.87 19.26 -16.30
N CYS A 16 -29.04 20.13 -15.74
CA CYS A 16 -27.60 20.04 -15.89
C CYS A 16 -27.21 18.67 -15.33
N ILE A 17 -27.23 17.65 -16.20
CA ILE A 17 -26.45 16.43 -16.04
C ILE A 17 -25.00 16.86 -16.05
N PHE A 18 -24.55 17.38 -14.91
CA PHE A 18 -23.13 17.45 -14.60
C PHE A 18 -22.62 16.05 -14.85
N SER A 19 -21.81 15.90 -15.90
CA SER A 19 -20.98 14.74 -16.12
C SER A 19 -19.99 14.70 -14.95
N CYS A 20 -20.49 14.28 -13.78
CA CYS A 20 -19.64 13.79 -12.73
C CYS A 20 -18.93 12.63 -13.39
N LYS A 21 -17.65 12.81 -13.72
CA LYS A 21 -16.78 11.70 -14.09
C LYS A 21 -16.66 10.86 -12.82
N ALA A 22 -17.71 10.09 -12.53
CA ALA A 22 -17.68 9.10 -11.48
C ALA A 22 -16.49 8.22 -11.81
N GLN A 23 -15.53 8.22 -10.89
CA GLN A 23 -14.33 7.43 -11.05
C GLN A 23 -14.74 5.99 -11.24
N GLN A 24 -14.27 5.37 -12.33
CA GLN A 24 -14.60 3.97 -12.60
C GLN A 24 -13.91 3.10 -11.56
N GLU A 25 -14.71 2.36 -10.79
CA GLU A 25 -14.21 1.39 -9.81
C GLU A 25 -14.03 0.02 -10.49
N PHE A 26 -12.90 -0.62 -10.23
CA PHE A 26 -12.54 -1.94 -10.68
C PHE A 26 -12.13 -2.80 -9.48
N PRO A 27 -12.30 -4.14 -9.54
CA PRO A 27 -11.79 -5.02 -8.51
C PRO A 27 -10.27 -4.85 -8.28
N LEU A 28 -9.82 -5.02 -7.04
CA LEU A 28 -8.42 -4.84 -6.63
C LEU A 28 -7.41 -5.62 -7.48
N LYS A 29 -7.81 -6.82 -7.92
CA LYS A 29 -7.01 -7.76 -8.72
C LYS A 29 -7.00 -7.44 -10.22
N THR A 30 -7.68 -6.38 -10.66
CA THR A 30 -7.60 -5.94 -12.06
C THR A 30 -6.22 -5.35 -12.35
N ASP A 31 -5.63 -5.71 -13.49
CA ASP A 31 -4.36 -5.15 -13.94
C ASP A 31 -4.53 -3.65 -14.24
N TYR A 32 -3.76 -2.81 -13.55
CA TYR A 32 -3.81 -1.35 -13.70
C TYR A 32 -3.44 -0.87 -15.11
N THR A 33 -2.80 -1.71 -15.93
CA THR A 33 -2.47 -1.39 -17.32
C THR A 33 -3.64 -1.56 -18.28
N GLN A 34 -4.72 -2.21 -17.82
CA GLN A 34 -5.92 -2.53 -18.61
C GLN A 34 -7.13 -1.65 -18.26
N ILE A 35 -6.98 -0.73 -17.31
CA ILE A 35 -8.04 0.21 -16.91
C ILE A 35 -7.78 1.62 -17.45
N PRO A 36 -8.82 2.44 -17.66
CA PRO A 36 -8.63 3.83 -18.03
C PRO A 36 -7.86 4.61 -16.96
N ASN A 37 -7.14 5.65 -17.38
CA ASN A 37 -6.44 6.53 -16.44
C ASN A 37 -7.40 7.19 -15.46
N ASN A 38 -6.91 7.36 -14.24
CA ASN A 38 -7.60 7.84 -13.05
C ASN A 38 -8.72 6.93 -12.54
N SER A 39 -8.77 5.65 -12.96
CA SER A 39 -9.67 4.65 -12.38
C SER A 39 -9.24 4.25 -10.96
N TYR A 40 -10.11 3.54 -10.25
CA TYR A 40 -9.90 3.10 -8.87
C TYR A 40 -9.93 1.57 -8.75
N LEU A 41 -8.84 0.98 -8.28
CA LEU A 41 -8.74 -0.43 -7.91
C LEU A 41 -9.12 -0.63 -6.45
N LYS A 42 -10.31 -1.14 -6.20
CA LYS A 42 -10.95 -1.20 -4.88
C LYS A 42 -10.97 -2.61 -4.30
N ASP A 43 -10.72 -2.72 -3.01
CA ASP A 43 -10.74 -3.98 -2.25
C ASP A 43 -12.19 -4.40 -1.91
N ILE A 44 -12.92 -4.84 -2.92
CA ILE A 44 -14.37 -5.12 -2.82
C ILE A 44 -14.63 -6.40 -2.02
N ASN A 45 -13.75 -7.41 -2.06
CA ASN A 45 -13.96 -8.67 -1.34
C ASN A 45 -13.20 -8.73 0.00
N ASN A 46 -12.71 -7.59 0.49
CA ASN A 46 -11.97 -7.44 1.74
C ASN A 46 -10.73 -8.35 1.82
N GLU A 47 -10.05 -8.55 0.69
CA GLU A 47 -8.82 -9.32 0.62
C GLU A 47 -7.75 -8.75 1.57
N LEU A 48 -7.63 -7.42 1.62
CA LEU A 48 -6.62 -6.72 2.42
C LEU A 48 -6.94 -6.72 3.92
N ASP A 49 -8.21 -6.60 4.30
CA ASP A 49 -8.64 -6.47 5.70
C ASP A 49 -8.21 -7.66 6.56
N THR A 50 -8.01 -8.81 5.94
CA THR A 50 -7.54 -10.02 6.61
C THR A 50 -6.12 -9.93 7.20
N TYR A 51 -5.33 -8.94 6.78
CA TYR A 51 -3.95 -8.71 7.24
C TYR A 51 -3.82 -7.52 8.19
N VAL A 52 -4.89 -6.73 8.38
CA VAL A 52 -4.85 -5.52 9.19
C VAL A 52 -4.63 -5.86 10.66
N GLY A 53 -3.69 -5.17 11.29
CA GLY A 53 -3.39 -5.30 12.71
C GLY A 53 -1.91 -5.10 13.05
N ASN A 54 -1.62 -5.27 14.33
CA ASN A 54 -0.27 -5.14 14.86
C ASN A 54 0.31 -6.54 15.09
N TYR A 55 1.52 -6.78 14.58
CA TYR A 55 2.16 -8.08 14.65
C TYR A 55 3.56 -7.96 15.23
N THR A 56 4.00 -8.99 15.95
CA THR A 56 5.36 -9.04 16.48
C THR A 56 6.06 -10.35 16.14
N ALA A 57 7.38 -10.27 15.98
CA ALA A 57 8.28 -11.40 15.86
C ALA A 57 9.64 -11.05 16.49
N ASN A 58 10.42 -12.08 16.81
CA ASN A 58 11.83 -11.93 17.17
C ASN A 58 12.69 -12.56 16.08
N PHE A 59 13.75 -11.88 15.67
CA PHE A 59 14.69 -12.37 14.67
C PHE A 59 16.08 -11.81 14.95
N GLN A 60 17.10 -12.68 15.11
CA GLN A 60 18.49 -12.29 15.35
C GLN A 60 18.64 -11.19 16.42
N ASP A 61 18.15 -11.46 17.63
CA ASP A 61 18.19 -10.55 18.79
C ASP A 61 17.47 -9.20 18.60
N LYS A 62 16.64 -9.08 17.56
CA LYS A 62 15.78 -7.93 17.34
C LYS A 62 14.33 -8.29 17.58
N LYS A 63 13.61 -7.40 18.24
CA LYS A 63 12.15 -7.41 18.30
C LYS A 63 11.62 -6.54 17.17
N ILE A 64 10.78 -7.13 16.32
CA ILE A 64 10.13 -6.47 15.19
C ILE A 64 8.66 -6.31 15.54
N THR A 65 8.14 -5.10 15.36
CA THR A 65 6.70 -4.81 15.42
C THR A 65 6.28 -4.28 14.06
N LEU A 66 5.27 -4.89 13.45
CA LEU A 66 4.63 -4.42 12.22
C LEU A 66 3.27 -3.81 12.58
N PHE A 67 2.94 -2.69 11.94
CA PHE A 67 1.65 -2.03 12.01
C PHE A 67 1.07 -2.04 10.60
N ILE A 68 0.17 -2.97 10.34
CA ILE A 68 -0.42 -3.18 9.03
C ILE A 68 -1.80 -2.50 9.02
N ALA A 69 -1.95 -1.50 8.17
CA ALA A 69 -3.21 -0.77 8.00
C ALA A 69 -3.64 -0.75 6.54
N LYS A 70 -4.95 -0.75 6.30
CA LYS A 70 -5.52 -0.50 4.98
C LYS A 70 -5.59 1.00 4.73
N GLN A 71 -5.06 1.43 3.60
CA GLN A 71 -5.19 2.79 3.09
C GLN A 71 -6.03 2.76 1.83
N ASN A 72 -7.17 3.43 1.89
CA ASN A 72 -8.07 3.47 0.77
C ASN A 72 -7.65 4.55 -0.22
N HIS A 73 -7.95 4.32 -1.51
CA HIS A 73 -7.88 5.35 -2.54
C HIS A 73 -6.50 6.03 -2.68
N MET A 74 -5.41 5.29 -2.49
CA MET A 74 -4.05 5.84 -2.64
C MET A 74 -3.72 6.09 -4.12
N PHE A 75 -3.18 7.26 -4.45
CA PHE A 75 -2.81 7.63 -5.81
C PHE A 75 -1.45 7.04 -6.23
N PHE A 76 -1.39 6.50 -7.45
CA PHE A 76 -0.18 5.98 -8.06
C PHE A 76 0.04 6.63 -9.44
N ASP A 77 1.20 7.26 -9.63
CA ASP A 77 1.69 7.72 -10.91
C ASP A 77 2.83 6.81 -11.40
N ARG A 78 2.54 6.03 -12.45
CA ARG A 78 3.51 5.16 -13.14
C ARG A 78 3.70 5.62 -14.59
N GLY A 79 3.79 6.94 -14.79
CA GLY A 79 4.00 7.56 -16.10
C GLY A 79 2.71 7.60 -16.91
N LYS A 80 2.59 6.73 -17.93
CA LYS A 80 1.37 6.67 -18.76
C LYS A 80 0.16 6.12 -18.02
N TYR A 81 0.37 5.41 -16.91
CA TYR A 81 -0.67 4.85 -16.06
C TYR A 81 -0.80 5.66 -14.78
N LYS A 82 -1.96 6.27 -14.57
CA LYS A 82 -2.32 7.00 -13.36
C LYS A 82 -3.59 6.37 -12.81
N TYR A 83 -3.59 5.97 -11.56
CA TYR A 83 -4.75 5.27 -10.99
C TYR A 83 -4.74 5.43 -9.47
N TYR A 84 -5.85 5.05 -8.86
CA TYR A 84 -5.98 4.98 -7.43
C TYR A 84 -6.17 3.53 -7.01
N LYS A 85 -5.72 3.16 -5.82
CA LYS A 85 -5.77 1.79 -5.35
C LYS A 85 -5.89 1.70 -3.83
N ASP A 86 -6.69 0.75 -3.36
CA ASP A 86 -6.65 0.32 -1.96
C ASP A 86 -5.40 -0.52 -1.72
N VAL A 87 -4.66 -0.19 -0.66
CA VAL A 87 -3.41 -0.87 -0.33
C VAL A 87 -3.29 -1.18 1.14
N LEU A 88 -2.51 -2.21 1.47
CA LEU A 88 -1.90 -2.32 2.78
C LEU A 88 -0.70 -1.39 2.84
N SER A 89 -0.62 -0.57 3.88
CA SER A 89 0.58 0.15 4.29
C SER A 89 1.13 -0.54 5.54
N VAL A 90 2.39 -0.94 5.48
CA VAL A 90 3.08 -1.55 6.62
C VAL A 90 4.05 -0.53 7.20
N ARG A 91 3.81 -0.13 8.45
CA ARG A 91 4.81 0.56 9.26
C ARG A 91 5.47 -0.41 10.21
N TYR A 92 6.62 -0.05 10.75
CA TYR A 92 7.37 -0.95 11.60
C TYR A 92 8.27 -0.24 12.61
N ILE A 93 8.52 -0.94 13.72
CA ILE A 93 9.52 -0.59 14.72
C ILE A 93 10.44 -1.79 14.90
N ILE A 94 11.75 -1.55 14.86
CA ILE A 94 12.79 -2.53 15.14
C ILE A 94 13.53 -2.09 16.40
N LYS A 95 13.60 -2.98 17.39
CA LYS A 95 14.39 -2.79 18.62
C LYS A 95 15.43 -3.89 18.76
N ASN A 96 16.60 -3.57 19.32
CA ASN A 96 17.56 -4.60 19.71
C ASN A 96 17.15 -5.29 21.03
N SER A 97 17.95 -6.26 21.48
CA SER A 97 17.73 -7.03 22.70
C SER A 97 17.71 -6.19 23.99
N LEU A 98 18.34 -5.01 23.98
CA LEU A 98 18.34 -4.05 25.08
C LEU A 98 17.12 -3.11 25.05
N GLY A 99 16.23 -3.27 24.06
CA GLY A 99 15.05 -2.41 23.89
C GLY A 99 15.32 -1.08 23.19
N ILE A 100 16.55 -0.83 22.71
CA ILE A 100 16.93 0.37 21.96
C ILE A 100 16.31 0.30 20.56
N THR A 101 15.62 1.37 20.15
CA THR A 101 15.05 1.50 18.81
C THR A 101 16.16 1.69 17.77
N LEU A 102 16.23 0.77 16.81
CA LEU A 102 17.12 0.84 15.64
C LEU A 102 16.44 1.56 14.47
N GLN A 103 15.14 1.36 14.30
CA GLN A 103 14.35 2.04 13.27
C GLN A 103 12.88 2.13 13.71
N ASP A 104 12.24 3.26 13.44
CA ASP A 104 10.83 3.50 13.69
C ASP A 104 10.24 4.26 12.49
N THR A 105 9.19 3.70 11.89
CA THR A 105 8.44 4.33 10.80
C THR A 105 6.95 4.50 11.13
N GLN A 106 6.55 4.22 12.39
CA GLN A 106 5.15 4.18 12.81
C GLN A 106 4.46 5.53 12.63
N ASN A 107 5.14 6.61 13.01
CA ASN A 107 4.60 7.97 13.00
C ASN A 107 5.10 8.81 11.81
N ASP A 108 5.83 8.20 10.87
CA ASP A 108 6.35 8.91 9.71
C ASP A 108 5.21 9.35 8.78
N THR A 109 5.24 10.62 8.39
CA THR A 109 4.36 11.12 7.32
C THR A 109 5.07 10.97 5.98
N PHE A 110 4.62 10.02 5.16
CA PHE A 110 5.18 9.80 3.83
C PHE A 110 4.54 10.75 2.80
N GLN A 111 5.38 11.41 2.01
CA GLN A 111 4.92 12.20 0.87
C GLN A 111 4.36 11.28 -0.24
N SER A 112 3.47 11.80 -1.09
CA SER A 112 2.73 11.01 -2.10
C SER A 112 3.63 10.25 -3.10
N ASN A 113 4.89 10.63 -3.25
CA ASN A 113 5.88 10.01 -4.13
C ASN A 113 7.11 9.47 -3.39
N GLN A 114 7.10 9.50 -2.05
CA GLN A 114 8.19 8.97 -1.26
C GLN A 114 8.16 7.44 -1.30
N ILE A 115 9.28 6.85 -1.70
CA ILE A 115 9.48 5.39 -1.67
C ILE A 115 10.30 4.95 -0.47
N LYS A 116 11.20 5.81 0.03
CA LYS A 116 12.11 5.49 1.13
C LYS A 116 11.35 5.10 2.38
N ASN A 117 11.72 3.96 2.96
CA ASN A 117 11.12 3.34 4.14
C ASN A 117 9.64 2.96 4.00
N THR A 118 9.07 3.04 2.79
CA THR A 118 7.66 2.71 2.57
C THR A 118 7.49 1.25 2.21
N ILE A 119 6.42 0.63 2.72
CA ILE A 119 6.00 -0.73 2.37
C ILE A 119 4.52 -0.69 2.00
N TYR A 120 4.23 -0.98 0.73
CA TYR A 120 2.85 -0.99 0.21
C TYR A 120 2.52 -2.28 -0.53
N SER A 121 1.28 -2.76 -0.43
CA SER A 121 0.81 -3.88 -1.25
C SER A 121 0.74 -3.53 -2.73
N ARG A 122 1.26 -4.42 -3.57
CA ARG A 122 1.17 -4.33 -5.03
C ARG A 122 0.16 -5.30 -5.62
N TRP A 123 0.04 -6.51 -5.04
CA TRP A 123 -0.77 -7.57 -5.61
C TRP A 123 -1.31 -8.53 -4.54
N VAL A 124 -2.50 -9.08 -4.80
CA VAL A 124 -3.11 -10.17 -4.03
C VAL A 124 -3.07 -11.41 -4.90
N GLU A 125 -2.45 -12.48 -4.41
CA GLU A 125 -2.36 -13.74 -5.13
C GLU A 125 -3.72 -14.44 -5.25
N SER A 126 -3.84 -15.38 -6.20
CA SER A 126 -5.13 -16.00 -6.56
C SER A 126 -5.81 -16.79 -5.44
N ASP A 127 -5.06 -17.23 -4.42
CA ASP A 127 -5.56 -18.00 -3.29
C ASP A 127 -5.98 -17.15 -2.08
N ASP A 128 -5.92 -15.81 -2.20
CA ASP A 128 -6.28 -14.81 -1.18
C ASP A 128 -5.60 -14.98 0.19
N ASN A 129 -4.59 -15.83 0.26
CA ASN A 129 -3.81 -16.06 1.47
C ASN A 129 -2.41 -15.48 1.37
N LYS A 130 -2.04 -14.92 0.21
CA LYS A 130 -0.72 -14.33 0.00
C LYS A 130 -0.83 -12.94 -0.65
N ILE A 131 -0.13 -11.98 -0.05
CA ILE A 131 -0.01 -10.61 -0.58
C ILE A 131 1.45 -10.33 -0.89
N LEU A 132 1.67 -9.74 -2.07
CA LEU A 132 2.94 -9.15 -2.47
C LEU A 132 2.96 -7.68 -2.08
N LEU A 133 3.93 -7.31 -1.26
CA LEU A 133 4.28 -5.95 -0.91
C LEU A 133 5.58 -5.52 -1.62
N TYR A 134 5.79 -4.22 -1.70
CA TYR A 134 7.03 -3.61 -2.14
C TYR A 134 7.60 -2.75 -1.04
N TYR A 135 8.85 -3.02 -0.66
CA TYR A 135 9.66 -2.14 0.17
C TYR A 135 10.52 -1.24 -0.72
N GLY A 136 10.42 0.07 -0.54
CA GLY A 136 11.19 1.03 -1.33
C GLY A 136 12.66 1.17 -0.94
N GLY A 137 13.11 0.46 0.09
CA GLY A 137 14.48 0.51 0.61
C GLY A 137 14.72 1.66 1.59
N THR A 138 15.89 1.64 2.21
CA THR A 138 16.38 2.71 3.09
C THR A 138 17.01 3.84 2.25
N ASN A 139 17.93 4.61 2.83
CA ASN A 139 18.72 5.60 2.10
C ASN A 139 19.33 4.98 0.83
N CYS A 140 19.33 5.75 -0.25
CA CYS A 140 19.80 5.32 -1.56
C CYS A 140 19.07 4.07 -2.13
N ARG A 141 17.86 3.80 -1.62
CA ARG A 141 17.02 2.62 -1.95
C ARG A 141 17.65 1.30 -1.54
N VAL A 142 18.69 1.27 -0.70
CA VAL A 142 19.32 0.01 -0.29
C VAL A 142 18.28 -0.92 0.37
N GLY A 143 18.28 -2.18 -0.02
CA GLY A 143 17.27 -3.16 0.41
C GLY A 143 15.90 -3.01 -0.26
N TRP A 144 15.75 -2.21 -1.31
CA TRP A 144 14.48 -2.22 -2.03
C TRP A 144 14.14 -3.63 -2.54
N GLY A 145 12.86 -4.01 -2.51
CA GLY A 145 12.45 -5.30 -3.03
C GLY A 145 11.11 -5.79 -2.53
N ASP A 146 10.96 -7.10 -2.58
CA ASP A 146 9.66 -7.75 -2.47
C ASP A 146 9.51 -8.35 -1.08
N ILE A 147 8.34 -8.15 -0.49
CA ILE A 147 7.95 -8.82 0.75
C ILE A 147 6.68 -9.60 0.46
N TYR A 148 6.67 -10.86 0.84
CA TYR A 148 5.47 -11.70 0.79
C TYR A 148 4.94 -11.88 2.20
N LEU A 149 3.67 -11.55 2.38
CA LEU A 149 2.91 -11.91 3.58
C LEU A 149 1.97 -13.05 3.25
N LYS A 150 2.11 -14.18 3.93
CA LYS A 150 1.16 -15.28 3.82
C LYS A 150 0.36 -15.43 5.10
N LYS A 151 -0.96 -15.41 4.99
CA LYS A 151 -1.87 -15.68 6.11
C LYS A 151 -1.80 -17.17 6.45
N ILE A 152 -1.49 -17.47 7.70
CA ILE A 152 -1.52 -18.84 8.23
C ILE A 152 -2.87 -19.09 8.91
N ASN A 153 -3.29 -18.14 9.75
CA ASN A 153 -4.61 -18.13 10.40
C ASN A 153 -4.97 -16.69 10.80
N SER A 154 -6.00 -16.50 11.63
CA SER A 154 -6.46 -15.17 12.07
C SER A 154 -5.45 -14.39 12.94
N THR A 155 -4.47 -15.08 13.53
CA THR A 155 -3.50 -14.50 14.48
C THR A 155 -2.05 -14.59 14.01
N LYS A 156 -1.77 -15.29 12.90
CA LYS A 156 -0.41 -15.53 12.42
C LYS A 156 -0.28 -15.29 10.93
N ILE A 157 0.80 -14.61 10.56
CA ILE A 157 1.25 -14.43 9.18
C ILE A 157 2.71 -14.89 9.07
N SER A 158 3.09 -15.49 7.95
CA SER A 158 4.51 -15.66 7.62
C SER A 158 5.00 -14.51 6.77
N TRP A 159 6.26 -14.16 7.00
CA TRP A 159 7.01 -13.12 6.33
C TRP A 159 8.12 -13.75 5.50
N GLU A 160 8.23 -13.30 4.26
CA GLU A 160 9.39 -13.56 3.42
C GLU A 160 9.83 -12.26 2.75
N TYR A 161 11.06 -11.83 2.99
CA TYR A 161 11.62 -10.62 2.39
C TYR A 161 12.78 -10.98 1.46
N ARG A 162 12.66 -10.53 0.22
CA ARG A 162 13.60 -10.75 -0.87
C ARG A 162 14.09 -9.38 -1.39
N PRO A 163 15.17 -8.82 -0.84
CA PRO A 163 15.76 -7.61 -1.39
C PRO A 163 16.29 -7.85 -2.80
N ASN A 164 16.31 -6.81 -3.62
CA ASN A 164 17.01 -6.82 -4.89
C ASN A 164 18.42 -6.25 -4.72
N ASP A 165 19.29 -6.65 -5.63
CA ASP A 165 20.64 -6.11 -5.70
C ASP A 165 20.65 -4.65 -6.16
N ILE A 166 21.63 -3.91 -5.68
CA ILE A 166 21.92 -2.55 -6.12
C ILE A 166 23.42 -2.34 -6.17
N ILE A 167 23.90 -1.71 -7.24
CA ILE A 167 25.30 -1.28 -7.34
C ILE A 167 25.41 0.11 -6.69
N LEU A 168 26.14 0.17 -5.58
CA LEU A 168 26.44 1.40 -4.87
C LEU A 168 27.75 2.01 -5.38
N ASP A 169 27.70 3.31 -5.61
CA ASP A 169 28.87 4.16 -5.88
C ASP A 169 28.62 5.52 -5.22
N SER A 170 29.67 6.33 -5.09
CA SER A 170 29.61 7.63 -4.43
C SER A 170 28.67 8.63 -5.10
N ASN A 171 28.36 8.44 -6.40
CA ASN A 171 27.41 9.26 -7.13
C ASN A 171 25.96 8.89 -6.80
N LYS A 172 25.68 7.62 -6.50
CA LYS A 172 24.35 7.14 -6.10
C LYS A 172 24.09 7.24 -4.61
N CYS A 173 25.13 7.05 -3.79
CA CYS A 173 25.04 7.10 -2.34
C CYS A 173 26.30 7.72 -1.75
N PRO A 174 26.23 8.97 -1.26
CA PRO A 174 27.36 9.62 -0.61
C PRO A 174 27.90 8.81 0.57
N GLU A 175 29.21 8.90 0.81
CA GLU A 175 29.84 8.26 1.97
C GLU A 175 29.29 8.81 3.29
N GLY A 176 29.28 7.96 4.33
CA GLY A 176 28.78 8.32 5.66
C GLY A 176 27.26 8.26 5.84
N ILE A 177 26.51 7.93 4.79
CA ILE A 177 25.06 7.68 4.88
C ILE A 177 24.80 6.29 5.43
N ASP A 178 23.95 6.19 6.46
CA ASP A 178 23.49 4.92 6.98
C ASP A 178 22.57 4.22 5.96
N ILE A 179 23.01 3.05 5.49
CA ILE A 179 22.30 2.20 4.53
C ILE A 179 21.87 0.87 5.16
N ASN A 180 21.91 0.74 6.48
CA ASN A 180 21.55 -0.49 7.16
C ASN A 180 20.09 -0.88 6.88
N ILE A 181 19.90 -2.18 6.65
CA ILE A 181 18.58 -2.80 6.51
C ILE A 181 18.27 -3.48 7.85
N TYR A 182 17.26 -2.97 8.56
CA TYR A 182 16.85 -3.53 9.85
C TYR A 182 15.69 -4.54 9.75
N LEU A 183 14.99 -4.58 8.61
CA LEU A 183 13.96 -5.57 8.34
C LEU A 183 14.57 -6.98 8.24
N PRO A 184 13.85 -8.02 8.68
CA PRO A 184 14.36 -9.39 8.68
C PRO A 184 14.40 -9.95 7.24
N GLU A 185 15.60 -10.06 6.67
CA GLU A 185 15.86 -10.77 5.42
C GLU A 185 15.88 -12.28 5.66
N THR A 186 14.70 -12.88 5.56
CA THR A 186 14.51 -14.30 5.82
C THR A 186 13.20 -14.76 5.20
N LYS A 187 12.98 -16.08 5.20
CA LYS A 187 11.77 -16.74 4.75
C LYS A 187 11.11 -17.46 5.91
N ASP A 188 9.78 -17.51 5.88
CA ASP A 188 8.94 -18.23 6.84
C ASP A 188 9.06 -17.72 8.29
N LEU A 189 9.47 -16.46 8.48
CA LEU A 189 9.44 -15.82 9.79
C LEU A 189 8.00 -15.59 10.22
N ILE A 190 7.63 -16.11 11.39
CA ILE A 190 6.25 -16.04 11.89
C ILE A 190 6.04 -14.80 12.73
N PHE A 191 5.10 -13.98 12.29
CA PHE A 191 4.58 -12.83 13.00
C PHE A 191 3.27 -13.19 13.68
N THR A 192 3.15 -12.84 14.97
CA THR A 192 1.95 -13.09 15.77
C THR A 192 1.24 -11.77 16.08
N LYS A 193 -0.06 -11.74 15.82
CA LYS A 193 -0.94 -10.59 16.09
C LYS A 193 -0.97 -10.31 17.60
N GLN A 194 -0.91 -9.04 17.99
CA GLN A 194 -1.03 -8.57 19.38
C GLN A 194 -2.47 -8.22 19.73
#